data_AF-A0A5N3R0K3-F1
#
_entry.id   AF-A0A5N3R0K3-F1
#
_cell.length_a   1.000
_cell.length_b   1.000
_cell.length_c   1.000
_cell.angle_alpha   90.00
_cell.angle_beta   90.00
_cell.angle_gamma   90.00
#
_symmetry.space_group_name_H-M   'P 1'
#
loop_
_entity.id
_entity.type
_entity.pdbx_description
1 polymer ?
#
loop_
_entity_poly.entity_id
_entity_poly.type
_entity_poly.pdbx_seq_one_letter_code
_entity_poly.pdbx_strand_id
1 'polypeptide(L)'
;MAITIRTGANGSYKSAYTAYFSIYQALKAGKVVVTNMEGMQPINVIEQRFDIKFPSTAKLLRVSSRDAAGVHLWTHFFCWCPIGALIVIDECQDIFSKNIGFDMRKVSYKPVEEFISQDEGKDGLLPQSYLSFFYSRYTPADMSALKESEIDDRGIAEYDDQGRIIYPHTFNEGFMRHRKYNWDIELLSPDWKQIDSGVKACSEQNFYHKGRDQFFWRKRDPLIWKHDKSVSTPVIPKTKDINITNKKIPLDAFLLYKSTGTGIAKQAGAMNTVFRSPKAIGIFLLFIACMGYIAYELSNRFIGTDEEVAQTEAPQHSDAGYQNTTSETAPILQGSDGVHYGGFDNQTDFYGNPTNSPIDQVLPFDGIQKAYVTGVNFALKNGESRIDVSLEVKAEDGVYSLNERYLKSLDVNFEVIDMCLLKLTRGRLSKLITCKPHEAMVIEPEVSQANVQLF
;
A
#
# COMPACT_ATOMS: atom_id res chain seq x y z
N MET A 1 -3.67 8.50 -15.10
CA MET A 1 -2.43 9.14 -14.63
C MET A 1 -2.75 10.03 -13.45
N ALA A 2 -1.78 10.30 -12.58
CA ALA A 2 -1.98 11.13 -11.40
C ALA A 2 -0.77 12.02 -11.08
N ILE A 3 -1.03 13.17 -10.48
CA ILE A 3 -0.11 14.03 -9.76
C ILE A 3 -0.11 13.62 -8.29
N THR A 4 1.02 13.04 -7.87
CA THR A 4 1.27 12.60 -6.51
C THR A 4 2.27 13.52 -5.85
N ILE A 5 1.97 14.00 -4.64
CA ILE A 5 2.92 14.77 -3.83
C ILE A 5 3.30 13.93 -2.61
N ARG A 6 4.60 13.72 -2.40
CA ARG A 6 5.13 13.07 -1.20
C ARG A 6 5.97 14.06 -0.40
N THR A 7 5.60 14.23 0.86
CA THR A 7 6.33 15.10 1.79
C THR A 7 6.87 14.32 2.96
N GLY A 8 7.94 14.82 3.58
CA GLY A 8 8.50 14.22 4.79
C GLY A 8 9.95 14.64 5.01
N ALA A 9 10.37 14.69 6.26
CA ALA A 9 11.73 15.09 6.63
C ALA A 9 12.80 14.22 5.93
N ASN A 10 14.04 14.72 5.87
CA ASN A 10 15.16 13.92 5.36
C ASN A 10 15.30 12.61 6.16
N GLY A 11 15.54 11.50 5.46
CA GLY A 11 15.51 10.17 6.06
C GLY A 11 14.11 9.57 6.28
N SER A 12 13.04 10.22 5.81
CA SER A 12 11.67 9.67 5.82
C SER A 12 11.40 8.59 4.77
N TYR A 13 12.39 8.29 3.91
CA TYR A 13 12.32 7.34 2.79
C TYR A 13 11.42 7.75 1.61
N LYS A 14 11.03 9.01 1.48
CA LYS A 14 10.26 9.53 0.33
C LYS A 14 10.91 9.22 -1.04
N SER A 15 12.20 9.51 -1.19
CA SER A 15 12.95 9.28 -2.44
C SER A 15 13.18 7.79 -2.70
N ALA A 16 13.51 7.00 -1.66
CA ALA A 16 13.71 5.56 -1.79
C ALA A 16 12.40 4.81 -2.15
N TYR A 17 11.28 5.24 -1.58
CA TYR A 17 9.96 4.75 -1.97
C TYR A 17 9.73 4.99 -3.45
N THR A 18 9.93 6.24 -3.89
CA THR A 18 9.66 6.67 -5.27
C THR A 18 10.58 5.97 -6.27
N ALA A 19 11.86 5.82 -5.96
CA ALA A 19 12.82 5.12 -6.79
C ALA A 19 12.37 3.68 -7.07
N TYR A 20 11.90 2.95 -6.04
CA TYR A 20 11.59 1.52 -6.18
C TYR A 20 10.13 1.23 -6.58
N PHE A 21 9.17 1.92 -5.97
CA PHE A 21 7.74 1.64 -6.18
C PHE A 21 7.13 2.44 -7.33
N SER A 22 7.77 3.54 -7.75
CA SER A 22 7.30 4.33 -8.89
C SER A 22 8.24 4.18 -10.10
N ILE A 23 9.48 4.66 -9.99
CA ILE A 23 10.40 4.73 -11.14
C ILE A 23 10.74 3.33 -11.66
N TYR A 24 11.20 2.44 -10.79
CA TYR A 24 11.57 1.08 -11.21
C TYR A 24 10.37 0.32 -11.79
N GLN A 25 9.17 0.46 -11.22
CA GLN A 25 7.96 -0.17 -11.77
C GLN A 25 7.56 0.43 -13.12
N ALA A 26 7.68 1.74 -13.29
CA ALA A 26 7.41 2.40 -14.57
C ALA A 26 8.38 1.95 -15.67
N LEU A 27 9.67 1.81 -15.35
CA LEU A 27 10.67 1.26 -16.28
C LEU A 27 10.35 -0.20 -16.64
N LYS A 28 9.97 -1.03 -15.67
CA LYS A 28 9.49 -2.41 -15.95
C LYS A 28 8.27 -2.45 -16.86
N ALA A 29 7.40 -1.46 -16.75
CA ALA A 29 6.22 -1.31 -17.62
C ALA A 29 6.54 -0.69 -18.99
N GLY A 30 7.82 -0.47 -19.33
CA GLY A 30 8.20 0.09 -20.62
C GLY A 30 7.97 1.59 -20.76
N LYS A 31 7.70 2.31 -19.65
CA LYS A 31 7.48 3.76 -19.67
C LYS A 31 8.79 4.54 -19.74
N VAL A 32 8.68 5.75 -20.27
CA VAL A 32 9.71 6.77 -20.17
C VAL A 32 9.63 7.41 -18.78
N VAL A 33 10.75 7.52 -18.09
CA VAL A 33 10.86 8.21 -16.80
C VAL A 33 11.80 9.40 -16.94
N VAL A 34 11.34 10.57 -16.49
CA VAL A 34 12.13 11.80 -16.42
C VAL A 34 12.32 12.16 -14.96
N THR A 35 13.55 12.33 -14.49
CA THR A 35 13.80 12.64 -13.08
C THR A 35 15.06 13.47 -12.81
N ASN A 36 15.03 14.28 -11.76
CA ASN A 36 16.19 14.98 -11.19
C ASN A 36 16.74 14.33 -9.92
N MET A 37 16.24 13.14 -9.55
CA MET A 37 16.65 12.46 -8.34
C MET A 37 18.18 12.27 -8.31
N GLU A 38 18.81 12.83 -7.27
CA GLU A 38 20.25 12.84 -7.15
C GLU A 38 20.81 11.41 -7.06
N GLY A 39 21.88 11.15 -7.81
CA GLY A 39 22.56 9.85 -7.75
C GLY A 39 21.79 8.68 -8.36
N MET A 40 20.71 8.95 -9.11
CA MET A 40 19.97 7.94 -9.85
C MET A 40 20.89 7.25 -10.87
N GLN A 41 20.90 5.92 -10.84
CA GLN A 41 21.76 5.12 -11.71
C GLN A 41 21.27 5.18 -13.16
N PRO A 42 22.19 5.13 -14.14
CA PRO A 42 21.83 4.89 -15.53
C PRO A 42 21.05 3.58 -15.71
N ILE A 43 20.15 3.52 -16.70
CA ILE A 43 19.28 2.36 -16.92
C ILE A 43 20.07 1.05 -17.14
N ASN A 44 21.17 1.09 -17.90
CA ASN A 44 22.05 -0.05 -18.15
C ASN A 44 22.74 -0.55 -16.87
N VAL A 45 23.07 0.34 -15.95
CA VAL A 45 23.63 -0.03 -14.64
C VAL A 45 22.55 -0.66 -13.75
N ILE A 46 21.31 -0.18 -13.83
CA ILE A 46 20.17 -0.80 -13.12
C ILE A 46 19.95 -2.22 -13.65
N GLU A 47 19.89 -2.41 -14.97
CA GLU A 47 19.77 -3.74 -15.60
C GLU A 47 20.84 -4.72 -15.10
N GLN A 48 22.10 -4.28 -15.09
CA GLN A 48 23.22 -5.10 -14.63
C GLN A 48 23.12 -5.44 -13.14
N ARG A 49 22.72 -4.49 -12.29
CA ARG A 49 22.64 -4.70 -10.83
C ARG A 49 21.51 -5.64 -10.42
N PHE A 50 20.42 -5.60 -11.18
CA PHE A 50 19.21 -6.37 -10.90
C PHE A 50 19.14 -7.67 -11.70
N ASP A 51 20.08 -7.89 -12.62
CA ASP A 51 20.08 -9.01 -13.57
C ASP A 51 18.75 -9.10 -14.34
N ILE A 52 18.33 -7.96 -14.91
CA ILE A 52 17.10 -7.85 -15.70
C ILE A 52 17.36 -7.11 -17.01
N LYS A 53 16.39 -7.22 -17.92
CA LYS A 53 16.28 -6.36 -19.10
C LYS A 53 14.96 -5.61 -19.06
N PHE A 54 15.01 -4.29 -19.23
CA PHE A 54 13.80 -3.50 -19.39
C PHE A 54 13.28 -3.63 -20.83
N PRO A 55 11.98 -3.38 -21.06
CA PRO A 55 11.44 -3.28 -22.42
C PRO A 55 12.21 -2.23 -23.24
N SER A 56 12.35 -2.45 -24.55
CA SER A 56 13.04 -1.52 -25.46
C SER A 56 12.41 -0.12 -25.51
N THR A 57 11.13 -0.02 -25.14
CA THR A 57 10.40 1.26 -25.03
C THR A 57 10.72 2.03 -23.75
N ALA A 58 11.31 1.37 -22.73
CA ALA A 58 11.69 2.01 -21.48
C ALA A 58 12.87 2.97 -21.71
N LYS A 59 12.77 4.17 -21.15
CA LYS A 59 13.86 5.15 -21.20
C LYS A 59 13.95 5.91 -19.90
N LEU A 60 15.16 6.07 -19.37
CA LEU A 60 15.42 6.86 -18.18
C LEU A 60 16.18 8.13 -18.54
N LEU A 61 15.51 9.28 -18.39
CA LEU A 61 16.05 10.62 -18.62
C LEU A 61 16.38 11.22 -17.25
N ARG A 62 17.66 11.49 -17.01
CA ARG A 62 18.16 12.08 -15.76
C ARG A 62 18.58 13.51 -16.04
N VAL A 63 17.83 14.47 -15.52
CA VAL A 63 18.07 15.91 -15.73
C VAL A 63 18.29 16.55 -14.37
N SER A 64 19.51 16.98 -14.07
CA SER A 64 19.83 17.65 -12.81
C SER A 64 19.03 18.95 -12.64
N SER A 65 18.78 19.37 -11.41
CA SER A 65 18.22 20.69 -11.09
C SER A 65 19.17 21.52 -10.22
N ARG A 66 20.48 21.23 -10.30
CA ARG A 66 21.53 21.86 -9.46
C ARG A 66 22.28 22.99 -10.16
N ASP A 67 21.93 23.28 -11.41
CA ASP A 67 22.48 24.34 -12.23
C ASP A 67 21.35 25.10 -12.95
N ALA A 68 21.67 26.26 -13.51
CA ALA A 68 20.68 27.15 -14.12
C ALA A 68 19.98 26.53 -15.34
N ALA A 69 20.70 25.76 -16.17
CA ALA A 69 20.14 25.10 -17.35
C ALA A 69 19.17 23.98 -16.94
N GLY A 70 19.54 23.19 -15.93
CA GLY A 70 18.68 22.20 -15.29
C GLY A 70 17.41 22.81 -14.70
N VAL A 71 17.52 23.91 -13.95
CA VAL A 71 16.36 24.64 -13.43
C VAL A 71 15.49 25.18 -14.58
N HIS A 72 16.09 25.69 -15.66
CA HIS A 72 15.36 26.13 -16.85
C HIS A 72 14.57 24.99 -17.51
N LEU A 73 15.18 23.80 -17.66
CA LEU A 73 14.51 22.60 -18.11
C LEU A 73 13.33 22.25 -17.21
N TRP A 74 13.53 22.16 -15.88
CA TRP A 74 12.46 21.76 -14.97
C TRP A 74 11.32 22.77 -14.83
N THR A 75 11.62 24.07 -14.91
CA THR A 75 10.58 25.11 -14.94
C THR A 75 9.72 25.01 -16.20
N HIS A 76 10.27 24.52 -17.31
CA HIS A 76 9.56 24.32 -18.58
C HIS A 76 9.36 22.85 -18.93
N PHE A 77 9.28 21.95 -17.94
CA PHE A 77 9.17 20.51 -18.20
C PHE A 77 8.02 20.19 -19.17
N PHE A 78 6.93 20.95 -19.10
CA PHE A 78 5.74 20.81 -19.94
C PHE A 78 5.97 21.17 -21.42
N CYS A 79 7.13 21.71 -21.80
CA CYS A 79 7.49 22.03 -23.18
C CYS A 79 8.28 20.91 -23.87
N TRP A 80 9.01 20.08 -23.11
CA TRP A 80 9.95 19.11 -23.65
C TRP A 80 9.80 17.70 -23.09
N CYS A 81 9.05 17.49 -22.01
CA CYS A 81 8.79 16.12 -21.52
C CYS A 81 7.93 15.35 -22.53
N PRO A 82 8.28 14.08 -22.84
CA PRO A 82 7.54 13.32 -23.85
C PRO A 82 6.17 12.90 -23.33
N ILE A 83 5.19 12.75 -24.22
CA ILE A 83 3.86 12.20 -23.92
C ILE A 83 4.02 10.80 -23.29
N GLY A 84 3.20 10.51 -22.27
CA GLY A 84 3.17 9.21 -21.61
C GLY A 84 4.26 8.98 -20.56
N ALA A 85 5.06 10.01 -20.24
CA ALA A 85 6.14 9.91 -19.28
C ALA A 85 5.66 9.87 -17.81
N LEU A 86 6.42 9.16 -16.97
CA LEU A 86 6.46 9.39 -15.53
C LEU A 86 7.50 10.48 -15.25
N ILE A 87 7.08 11.58 -14.64
CA ILE A 87 7.90 12.74 -14.32
C ILE A 87 8.08 12.77 -12.81
N VAL A 88 9.30 12.58 -12.32
CA VAL A 88 9.61 12.59 -10.89
C VAL A 88 10.54 13.74 -10.55
N ILE A 89 10.04 14.68 -9.77
CA ILE A 89 10.77 15.89 -9.36
C ILE A 89 11.04 15.80 -7.87
N ASP A 90 12.26 15.40 -7.53
CA ASP A 90 12.78 15.41 -6.16
C ASP A 90 13.15 16.83 -5.74
N GLU A 91 12.98 17.12 -4.45
CA GLU A 91 13.19 18.44 -3.86
C GLU A 91 12.50 19.57 -4.65
N CYS A 92 11.24 19.36 -5.04
CA CYS A 92 10.50 20.24 -5.96
C CYS A 92 10.32 21.68 -5.43
N GLN A 93 10.45 21.90 -4.12
CA GLN A 93 10.46 23.25 -3.55
C GLN A 93 11.69 24.08 -3.97
N ASP A 94 12.79 23.42 -4.36
CA ASP A 94 13.98 24.08 -4.90
C ASP A 94 13.77 24.55 -6.36
N ILE A 95 12.59 24.28 -6.94
CA ILE A 95 12.26 24.65 -8.33
C ILE A 95 10.95 25.46 -8.38
N PHE A 96 9.92 25.03 -7.64
CA PHE A 96 8.56 25.57 -7.74
C PHE A 96 8.13 26.39 -6.53
N SER A 97 9.07 26.97 -5.77
CA SER A 97 8.76 27.80 -4.62
C SER A 97 8.84 29.30 -4.93
N LYS A 98 7.86 30.05 -4.43
CA LYS A 98 7.91 31.53 -4.46
C LYS A 98 9.12 32.07 -3.70
N ASN A 99 9.62 31.33 -2.71
CA ASN A 99 10.77 31.75 -1.89
C ASN A 99 12.07 31.86 -2.69
N ILE A 100 12.17 31.13 -3.80
CA ILE A 100 13.33 31.17 -4.71
C ILE A 100 13.04 32.01 -5.96
N GLY A 101 11.93 32.75 -5.98
CA GLY A 101 11.55 33.63 -7.09
C GLY A 101 10.78 32.96 -8.22
N PHE A 102 10.34 31.70 -8.07
CA PHE A 102 9.50 31.05 -9.07
C PHE A 102 8.12 31.71 -9.16
N ASP A 103 7.73 32.11 -10.37
CA ASP A 103 6.39 32.63 -10.67
C ASP A 103 5.83 31.93 -11.91
N MET A 104 4.88 31.03 -11.69
CA MET A 104 4.24 30.23 -12.75
C MET A 104 3.61 31.09 -13.86
N ARG A 105 3.25 32.35 -13.59
CA ARG A 105 2.65 33.25 -14.58
C ARG A 105 3.64 33.75 -15.63
N LYS A 106 4.94 33.73 -15.31
CA LYS A 106 6.02 34.14 -16.21
C LYS A 106 6.53 32.99 -17.08
N VAL A 107 6.15 31.76 -16.75
CA VAL A 107 6.59 30.55 -17.44
C VAL A 107 5.57 30.19 -18.51
N SER A 108 5.95 30.47 -19.76
CA SER A 108 5.14 30.25 -20.95
C SER A 108 5.79 29.21 -21.86
N TYR A 109 5.02 28.75 -22.83
CA TYR A 109 5.47 27.79 -23.82
C TYR A 109 6.69 28.26 -24.60
N LYS A 110 7.58 27.31 -24.86
CA LYS A 110 8.74 27.43 -25.73
C LYS A 110 8.80 26.19 -26.63
N PRO A 111 9.20 26.33 -27.90
CA PRO A 111 9.41 25.18 -28.78
C PRO A 111 10.47 24.25 -28.19
N VAL A 112 10.34 22.93 -28.43
CA VAL A 112 11.22 21.92 -27.85
C VAL A 112 12.68 22.14 -28.25
N GLU A 113 12.92 22.72 -29.44
CA GLU A 113 14.21 23.07 -30.00
C GLU A 113 15.02 24.03 -29.10
N GLU A 114 14.38 24.90 -28.32
CA GLU A 114 15.07 25.78 -27.34
C GLU A 114 15.68 25.00 -26.16
N PHE A 115 15.27 23.74 -25.97
CA PHE A 115 15.79 22.87 -24.91
C PHE A 115 16.81 21.86 -25.44
N ILE A 116 17.18 21.97 -26.71
CA ILE A 116 18.17 21.12 -27.36
C ILE A 116 19.50 21.85 -27.44
N SER A 117 20.55 21.15 -27.03
CA SER A 117 21.91 21.66 -26.96
C SER A 117 22.46 22.02 -28.34
N GLN A 118 23.08 23.19 -28.43
CA GLN A 118 23.75 23.68 -29.63
C GLN A 118 25.28 23.52 -29.56
N ASP A 119 25.81 23.20 -28.37
CA ASP A 119 27.27 23.04 -28.12
C ASP A 119 27.57 21.69 -27.46
N GLU A 120 27.07 20.59 -28.05
CA GLU A 120 27.39 19.21 -27.65
C GLU A 120 27.21 18.90 -26.15
N GLY A 121 26.26 19.58 -25.49
CA GLY A 121 25.91 19.44 -24.08
C GLY A 121 26.63 20.39 -23.13
N LYS A 122 27.54 21.26 -23.59
CA LYS A 122 28.23 22.23 -22.72
C LYS A 122 27.32 23.31 -22.14
N ASP A 123 26.22 23.61 -22.83
CA ASP A 123 25.15 24.51 -22.39
C ASP A 123 24.21 23.88 -21.33
N GLY A 124 24.36 22.59 -21.03
CA GLY A 124 23.55 21.86 -20.05
C GLY A 124 22.16 21.46 -20.54
N LEU A 125 21.88 21.62 -21.84
CA LEU A 125 20.61 21.26 -22.48
C LEU A 125 20.57 19.80 -22.97
N LEU A 126 19.42 19.37 -23.51
CA LEU A 126 19.22 17.99 -23.96
C LEU A 126 19.99 17.73 -25.28
N PRO A 127 20.53 16.53 -25.52
CA PRO A 127 21.30 16.25 -26.73
C PRO A 127 20.43 16.32 -28.00
N GLN A 128 21.04 16.60 -29.17
CA GLN A 128 20.31 16.69 -30.45
C GLN A 128 19.49 15.44 -30.79
N SER A 129 19.99 14.25 -30.41
CA SER A 129 19.29 12.98 -30.59
C SER A 129 18.00 12.86 -29.77
N TYR A 130 17.77 13.76 -28.81
CA TYR A 130 16.54 13.83 -28.05
C TYR A 130 15.35 14.23 -28.91
N LEU A 131 15.56 15.11 -29.90
CA LEU A 131 14.47 15.67 -30.71
C LEU A 131 13.73 14.60 -31.51
N SER A 132 14.47 13.71 -32.17
CA SER A 132 13.88 12.57 -32.90
C SER A 132 13.13 11.63 -31.96
N PHE A 133 13.68 11.39 -30.77
CA PHE A 133 13.01 10.60 -29.74
C PHE A 133 11.72 11.28 -29.26
N PHE A 134 11.73 12.58 -28.99
CA PHE A 134 10.55 13.33 -28.55
C PHE A 134 9.43 13.22 -29.58
N TYR A 135 9.72 13.48 -30.85
CA TYR A 135 8.73 13.38 -31.93
C TYR A 135 8.27 11.94 -32.22
N SER A 136 9.11 10.92 -31.95
CA SER A 136 8.70 9.51 -32.08
C SER A 136 7.60 9.07 -31.10
N ARG A 137 7.28 9.89 -30.08
CA ARG A 137 6.27 9.57 -29.07
C ARG A 137 4.86 9.97 -29.48
N TYR A 138 4.69 10.79 -30.50
CA TYR A 138 3.38 11.18 -30.98
C TYR A 138 2.74 10.03 -31.76
N THR A 139 1.42 9.92 -31.61
CA THR A 139 0.56 9.16 -32.52
C THR A 139 -0.20 10.21 -33.32
N PRO A 140 0.25 10.57 -34.53
CA PRO A 140 -0.37 11.65 -35.30
C PRO A 140 -1.85 11.35 -35.55
N ALA A 141 -2.70 12.35 -35.30
CA ALA A 141 -4.08 12.33 -35.73
C ALA A 141 -4.16 12.46 -37.26
N ASP A 142 -5.16 11.82 -37.85
CA ASP A 142 -5.46 11.99 -39.27
C ASP A 142 -6.15 13.34 -39.47
N MET A 143 -5.38 14.33 -39.93
CA MET A 143 -5.86 15.69 -40.17
C MET A 143 -6.94 15.77 -41.26
N SER A 144 -7.07 14.74 -42.11
CA SER A 144 -8.10 14.67 -43.15
C SER A 144 -9.42 14.10 -42.65
N ALA A 145 -9.40 13.41 -41.51
CA ALA A 145 -10.53 12.69 -40.94
C ALA A 145 -10.80 13.10 -39.49
N LEU A 146 -10.56 14.38 -39.16
CA LEU A 146 -10.88 14.93 -37.84
C LEU A 146 -12.38 14.92 -37.60
N LYS A 147 -12.79 14.59 -36.38
CA LYS A 147 -14.18 14.68 -35.95
C LYS A 147 -14.53 16.13 -35.70
N GLU A 148 -15.80 16.49 -35.86
CA GLU A 148 -16.30 17.84 -35.52
C GLU A 148 -15.97 18.24 -34.07
N SER A 149 -15.90 17.27 -33.14
CA SER A 149 -15.52 17.50 -31.75
C SER A 149 -14.04 17.84 -31.53
N GLU A 150 -13.18 17.66 -32.54
CA GLU A 150 -11.73 17.89 -32.47
C GLU A 150 -11.31 19.23 -33.11
N ILE A 151 -12.30 19.98 -33.60
CA ILE A 151 -12.16 21.29 -34.23
C ILE A 151 -13.07 22.26 -33.48
N ASP A 152 -12.55 23.44 -33.13
CA ASP A 152 -13.37 24.47 -32.49
C ASP A 152 -14.22 25.25 -33.51
N ASP A 153 -15.15 26.10 -33.04
CA ASP A 153 -16.01 26.93 -33.90
C ASP A 153 -15.22 27.96 -34.75
N ARG A 154 -13.92 28.14 -34.49
CA ARG A 154 -13.02 28.98 -35.29
C ARG A 154 -12.32 28.19 -36.41
N GLY A 155 -12.54 26.88 -36.48
CA GLY A 155 -11.88 25.97 -37.41
C GLY A 155 -10.48 25.55 -36.96
N ILE A 156 -10.12 25.75 -35.69
CA ILE A 156 -8.80 25.40 -35.16
C ILE A 156 -8.87 23.99 -34.56
N ALA A 157 -8.02 23.10 -35.08
CA ALA A 157 -7.88 21.74 -34.56
C ALA A 157 -7.14 21.72 -33.22
N GLU A 158 -7.39 20.68 -32.42
CA GLU A 158 -6.60 20.42 -31.20
C GLU A 158 -5.15 19.95 -31.46
N TYR A 159 -4.79 19.81 -32.75
CA TYR A 159 -3.52 19.28 -33.24
C TYR A 159 -2.77 20.33 -34.06
N ASP A 160 -1.45 20.18 -34.15
CA ASP A 160 -0.64 20.96 -35.09
C ASP A 160 -0.83 20.49 -36.54
N ASP A 161 -0.21 21.20 -37.48
CA ASP A 161 -0.26 20.89 -38.92
C ASP A 161 0.23 19.47 -39.27
N GLN A 162 0.94 18.81 -38.35
CA GLN A 162 1.49 17.46 -38.50
C GLN A 162 0.69 16.42 -37.71
N GLY A 163 -0.51 16.77 -37.23
CA GLY A 163 -1.39 15.88 -36.47
C GLY A 163 -0.92 15.62 -35.04
N ARG A 164 0.03 16.38 -34.52
CA ARG A 164 0.56 16.17 -33.16
C ARG A 164 -0.27 16.94 -32.16
N ILE A 165 -0.45 16.37 -30.97
CA ILE A 165 -1.13 17.05 -29.87
C ILE A 165 -0.35 18.31 -29.51
N ILE A 166 -1.03 19.46 -29.51
CA ILE A 166 -0.46 20.75 -29.10
C ILE A 166 -0.12 20.70 -27.60
N TYR A 167 1.11 21.06 -27.25
CA TYR A 167 1.60 21.09 -25.87
C TYR A 167 1.03 22.28 -25.07
N PRO A 168 1.05 22.25 -23.72
CA PRO A 168 0.48 23.31 -22.89
C PRO A 168 1.13 24.68 -23.15
N HIS A 169 0.33 25.76 -23.15
CA HIS A 169 0.84 27.11 -23.38
C HIS A 169 1.45 27.75 -22.13
N THR A 170 1.07 27.26 -20.94
CA THR A 170 1.53 27.79 -19.66
C THR A 170 1.88 26.67 -18.69
N PHE A 171 2.69 26.98 -17.68
CA PHE A 171 3.03 26.05 -16.61
C PHE A 171 1.78 25.47 -15.91
N ASN A 172 0.80 26.33 -15.63
CA ASN A 172 -0.42 25.91 -14.94
C ASN A 172 -1.25 24.93 -15.80
N GLU A 173 -1.33 25.16 -17.12
CA GLU A 173 -1.97 24.21 -18.03
C GLU A 173 -1.23 22.86 -18.08
N GLY A 174 0.10 22.86 -17.99
CA GLY A 174 0.88 21.62 -17.93
C GLY A 174 0.50 20.74 -16.74
N PHE A 175 0.25 21.35 -15.59
CA PHE A 175 -0.26 20.63 -14.41
C PHE A 175 -1.75 20.28 -14.53
N MET A 176 -2.62 21.22 -14.90
CA MET A 176 -4.07 20.97 -14.96
C MET A 176 -4.47 19.97 -16.04
N ARG A 177 -3.77 19.96 -17.17
CA ARG A 177 -4.06 19.12 -18.34
C ARG A 177 -3.09 17.94 -18.47
N HIS A 178 -2.36 17.58 -17.42
CA HIS A 178 -1.37 16.49 -17.43
C HIS A 178 -1.94 15.16 -18.01
N ARG A 179 -3.24 14.91 -17.81
CA ARG A 179 -3.92 13.72 -18.35
C ARG A 179 -4.05 13.71 -19.87
N LYS A 180 -4.17 14.87 -20.52
CA LYS A 180 -4.20 15.00 -21.99
C LYS A 180 -2.90 14.46 -22.61
N TYR A 181 -1.78 14.63 -21.91
CA TYR A 181 -0.45 14.18 -22.34
C TYR A 181 -0.03 12.86 -21.71
N ASN A 182 -0.95 12.19 -21.00
CA ASN A 182 -0.69 10.94 -20.30
C ASN A 182 0.53 11.02 -19.33
N TRP A 183 0.71 12.17 -18.68
CA TRP A 183 1.77 12.37 -17.69
C TRP A 183 1.34 11.91 -16.30
N ASP A 184 2.16 11.04 -15.70
CA ASP A 184 2.16 10.79 -14.26
C ASP A 184 3.22 11.71 -13.64
N ILE A 185 2.86 12.52 -12.65
CA ILE A 185 3.79 13.48 -12.03
C ILE A 185 3.95 13.13 -10.56
N GLU A 186 5.19 12.99 -10.10
CA GLU A 186 5.50 12.71 -8.70
C GLU A 186 6.45 13.77 -8.15
N LEU A 187 5.94 14.57 -7.21
CA LEU A 187 6.67 15.67 -6.58
C LEU A 187 7.10 15.23 -5.19
N LEU A 188 8.39 15.36 -4.89
CA LEU A 188 8.93 15.08 -3.56
C LEU A 188 9.44 16.36 -2.93
N SER A 189 9.12 16.57 -1.66
CA SER A 189 9.57 17.75 -0.92
C SER A 189 9.77 17.41 0.56
N PRO A 190 10.66 18.10 1.30
CA PRO A 190 10.78 17.90 2.73
C PRO A 190 9.62 18.58 3.49
N ASP A 191 9.01 19.60 2.89
CA ASP A 191 8.01 20.44 3.54
C ASP A 191 6.84 20.76 2.60
N TRP A 192 5.64 20.33 3.03
CA TRP A 192 4.39 20.63 2.36
C TRP A 192 4.19 22.12 2.14
N LYS A 193 4.56 23.00 3.08
CA LYS A 193 4.28 24.44 2.97
C LYS A 193 5.04 25.13 1.86
N GLN A 194 6.21 24.62 1.47
CA GLN A 194 7.09 25.26 0.50
C GLN A 194 6.68 25.01 -0.95
N ILE A 195 5.84 24.00 -1.19
CA ILE A 195 5.26 23.72 -2.50
C ILE A 195 4.18 24.77 -2.79
N ASP A 196 4.18 25.35 -3.99
CA ASP A 196 3.20 26.34 -4.38
C ASP A 196 1.75 25.81 -4.35
N SER A 197 0.81 26.67 -3.97
CA SER A 197 -0.62 26.34 -3.86
C SER A 197 -1.27 25.92 -5.17
N GLY A 198 -0.87 26.51 -6.31
CA GLY A 198 -1.40 26.13 -7.62
C GLY A 198 -1.00 24.71 -8.02
N VAL A 199 0.23 24.31 -7.69
CA VAL A 199 0.72 22.94 -7.88
C VAL A 199 -0.05 21.96 -6.98
N LYS A 200 -0.22 22.30 -5.69
CA LYS A 200 -1.02 21.48 -4.75
C LYS A 200 -2.47 21.32 -5.20
N ALA A 201 -3.07 22.36 -5.76
CA ALA A 201 -4.45 22.31 -6.21
C ALA A 201 -4.66 21.23 -7.29
N CYS A 202 -3.64 20.95 -8.09
CA CYS A 202 -3.68 19.96 -9.17
C CYS A 202 -3.37 18.53 -8.70
N SER A 203 -2.90 18.29 -7.47
CA SER A 203 -2.58 16.93 -7.01
C SER A 203 -3.84 16.05 -6.88
N GLU A 204 -3.78 14.74 -7.09
CA GLU A 204 -4.88 13.85 -6.67
C GLU A 204 -4.53 13.01 -5.45
N GLN A 205 -3.24 12.85 -5.17
CA GLN A 205 -2.75 12.06 -4.04
C GLN A 205 -1.66 12.81 -3.29
N ASN A 206 -1.84 13.00 -1.99
CA ASN A 206 -0.84 13.61 -1.13
C ASN A 206 -0.48 12.65 0.00
N PHE A 207 0.82 12.43 0.20
CA PHE A 207 1.33 11.52 1.21
C PHE A 207 2.36 12.20 2.09
N TYR A 208 2.25 11.98 3.40
CA TYR A 208 3.27 12.38 4.37
C TYR A 208 4.01 11.14 4.88
N HIS A 209 5.34 11.16 4.74
CA HIS A 209 6.25 10.09 5.12
C HIS A 209 6.92 10.41 6.45
N LYS A 210 6.90 9.45 7.37
CA LYS A 210 7.60 9.51 8.65
C LYS A 210 8.51 8.30 8.82
N GLY A 211 9.82 8.56 8.84
CA GLY A 211 10.84 7.56 9.13
C GLY A 211 10.70 7.02 10.56
N ARG A 212 11.03 5.73 10.74
CA ARG A 212 10.86 5.00 12.01
C ARG A 212 12.09 4.21 12.43
N ASP A 213 13.23 4.54 11.86
CA ASP A 213 14.49 3.82 12.09
C ASP A 213 15.00 3.89 13.53
N GLN A 214 14.45 4.80 14.34
CA GLN A 214 14.68 4.81 15.79
C GLN A 214 14.24 3.50 16.46
N PHE A 215 13.26 2.80 15.89
CA PHE A 215 12.85 1.48 16.36
C PHE A 215 13.56 0.40 15.54
N PHE A 216 14.38 -0.42 16.19
CA PHE A 216 15.19 -1.45 15.50
C PHE A 216 14.34 -2.44 14.67
N TRP A 217 13.09 -2.68 15.07
CA TRP A 217 12.14 -3.55 14.34
C TRP A 217 11.40 -2.85 13.17
N ARG A 218 11.51 -1.53 13.03
CA ARG A 218 10.86 -0.72 11.96
C ARG A 218 11.86 -0.08 10.99
N LYS A 219 13.06 -0.66 10.89
CA LYS A 219 14.10 -0.19 9.96
C LYS A 219 13.58 -0.23 8.52
N ARG A 220 13.65 0.90 7.83
CA ARG A 220 13.13 1.10 6.46
C ARG A 220 11.63 0.83 6.31
N ASP A 221 10.86 0.91 7.38
CA ASP A 221 9.40 0.75 7.38
C ASP A 221 8.72 2.08 7.76
N PRO A 222 8.77 3.09 6.88
CA PRO A 222 8.16 4.39 7.13
C PRO A 222 6.65 4.27 7.29
N LEU A 223 6.06 5.14 8.12
CA LEU A 223 4.62 5.40 8.07
C LEU A 223 4.33 6.39 6.95
N ILE A 224 3.30 6.09 6.17
CA ILE A 224 2.85 6.86 5.03
C ILE A 224 1.39 7.19 5.27
N TRP A 225 1.10 8.47 5.50
CA TRP A 225 -0.26 8.93 5.71
C TRP A 225 -0.76 9.66 4.47
N LYS A 226 -1.86 9.19 3.89
CA LYS A 226 -2.55 9.91 2.81
C LYS A 226 -3.40 11.02 3.40
N HIS A 227 -3.29 12.24 2.85
CA HIS A 227 -4.01 13.39 3.36
C HIS A 227 -4.62 14.26 2.25
N ASP A 228 -5.58 15.10 2.63
CA ASP A 228 -6.21 16.05 1.73
C ASP A 228 -5.30 17.27 1.46
N LYS A 229 -5.59 17.99 0.37
CA LYS A 229 -4.89 19.22 -0.03
C LYS A 229 -5.07 20.36 0.97
N SER A 230 -6.22 20.40 1.65
CA SER A 230 -6.59 21.44 2.63
C SER A 230 -5.75 21.40 3.91
N VAL A 231 -4.98 20.33 4.14
CA VAL A 231 -4.13 20.20 5.32
C VAL A 231 -3.02 21.26 5.29
N SER A 232 -2.94 22.05 6.36
CA SER A 232 -1.93 23.11 6.48
C SER A 232 -0.54 22.57 6.83
N THR A 233 -0.47 21.62 7.76
CA THR A 233 0.77 20.97 8.20
C THR A 233 0.52 19.47 8.34
N PRO A 234 0.95 18.65 7.38
CA PRO A 234 0.76 17.21 7.46
C PRO A 234 1.53 16.62 8.64
N VAL A 235 0.83 15.89 9.50
CA VAL A 235 1.39 15.18 10.66
C VAL A 235 0.69 13.84 10.76
N ILE A 236 1.44 12.77 11.03
CA ILE A 236 0.84 11.45 11.27
C ILE A 236 -0.19 11.55 12.40
N PRO A 237 -1.47 11.20 12.16
CA PRO A 237 -2.51 11.23 13.18
C PRO A 237 -2.15 10.39 14.41
N LYS A 238 -2.56 10.86 15.59
CA LYS A 238 -2.35 10.13 16.86
C LYS A 238 -3.32 8.96 17.02
N THR A 239 -4.51 9.07 16.45
CA THR A 239 -5.55 8.04 16.42
C THR A 239 -5.34 7.12 15.21
N LYS A 240 -5.93 5.91 15.27
CA LYS A 240 -5.93 4.99 14.13
C LYS A 240 -6.72 5.61 12.98
N ASP A 241 -6.02 6.06 11.95
CA ASP A 241 -6.59 6.54 10.69
C ASP A 241 -6.38 5.48 9.61
N ILE A 242 -7.44 5.21 8.85
CA ILE A 242 -7.48 4.23 7.75
C ILE A 242 -6.50 4.63 6.63
N ASN A 243 -6.21 5.93 6.50
CA ASN A 243 -5.29 6.48 5.50
C ASN A 243 -3.81 6.29 5.87
N ILE A 244 -3.52 5.73 7.05
CA ILE A 244 -2.15 5.39 7.45
C ILE A 244 -1.80 4.01 6.92
N THR A 245 -0.77 3.96 6.10
CA THR A 245 -0.17 2.73 5.58
C THR A 245 1.29 2.67 5.99
N ASN A 246 1.88 1.48 5.95
CA ASN A 246 3.32 1.30 6.05
C ASN A 246 3.79 0.46 4.87
N LYS A 247 4.90 0.87 4.26
CA LYS A 247 5.50 0.14 3.15
C LYS A 247 6.99 0.03 3.41
N LYS A 248 7.43 -1.19 3.73
CA LYS A 248 8.84 -1.48 3.93
C LYS A 248 9.60 -1.28 2.61
N ILE A 249 10.61 -0.43 2.65
CA ILE A 249 11.46 -0.11 1.51
C ILE A 249 12.48 -1.23 1.34
N PRO A 250 12.55 -1.92 0.19
CA PRO A 250 13.54 -2.97 -0.04
C PRO A 250 14.96 -2.40 -0.10
N LEU A 251 15.98 -3.26 0.13
CA LEU A 251 17.37 -2.81 0.06
C LEU A 251 17.77 -2.42 -1.37
N ASP A 252 17.17 -3.10 -2.32
CA ASP A 252 17.24 -2.83 -3.75
C ASP A 252 16.94 -1.38 -4.11
N ALA A 253 16.09 -0.69 -3.36
CA ALA A 253 15.81 0.73 -3.57
C ALA A 253 17.10 1.57 -3.55
N PHE A 254 18.06 1.22 -2.68
CA PHE A 254 19.36 1.91 -2.57
C PHE A 254 20.38 1.45 -3.63
N LEU A 255 20.06 0.42 -4.43
CA LEU A 255 20.82 0.05 -5.61
C LEU A 255 20.42 0.91 -6.82
N LEU A 256 19.21 1.47 -6.82
CA LEU A 256 18.69 2.32 -7.90
C LEU A 256 19.26 3.75 -7.84
N TYR A 257 19.51 4.29 -6.64
CA TYR A 257 20.02 5.66 -6.47
C TYR A 257 20.96 5.78 -5.25
N LYS A 258 21.86 6.77 -5.27
CA LYS A 258 22.73 7.11 -4.13
C LYS A 258 22.01 8.13 -3.24
N SER A 259 21.69 7.74 -2.00
CA SER A 259 20.81 8.54 -1.12
C SER A 259 21.40 9.82 -0.52
N THR A 260 22.69 10.11 -0.72
CA THR A 260 23.33 11.42 -0.49
C THR A 260 24.62 11.51 -1.29
N GLY A 261 24.96 12.68 -1.83
CA GLY A 261 26.24 12.93 -2.51
C GLY A 261 27.49 12.61 -1.66
N THR A 262 27.34 12.55 -0.34
CA THR A 262 28.42 12.22 0.62
C THR A 262 28.58 10.73 0.92
N GLY A 263 27.69 9.85 0.47
CA GLY A 263 27.80 8.40 0.69
C GLY A 263 27.67 7.90 2.15
N ILE A 264 27.51 8.80 3.13
CA ILE A 264 27.59 8.48 4.57
C ILE A 264 26.22 8.38 5.25
N ALA A 265 25.11 8.75 4.60
CA ALA A 265 23.78 8.67 5.22
C ALA A 265 23.19 7.25 5.25
N LYS A 266 23.94 6.25 5.75
CA LYS A 266 23.40 4.92 6.06
C LYS A 266 22.66 4.85 7.39
N GLN A 267 22.72 5.90 8.21
CA GLN A 267 21.91 6.02 9.42
C GLN A 267 21.65 7.50 9.70
N ALA A 268 20.49 8.02 9.28
CA ALA A 268 19.89 9.12 10.02
C ALA A 268 19.44 8.53 11.37
N GLY A 269 20.40 8.35 12.28
CA GLY A 269 20.15 7.93 13.64
C GLY A 269 19.37 9.03 14.32
N ALA A 270 18.04 9.00 14.18
CA ALA A 270 17.16 9.68 15.11
C ALA A 270 17.51 9.13 16.50
N MET A 271 18.28 9.93 17.22
CA MET A 271 18.92 9.62 18.49
C MET A 271 17.94 8.86 19.41
N ASN A 272 18.27 7.62 19.77
CA ASN A 272 17.45 6.76 20.63
C ASN A 272 17.24 7.43 22.00
N THR A 273 16.14 8.17 22.14
CA THR A 273 15.78 8.89 23.38
C THR A 273 15.37 7.91 24.49
N VAL A 274 14.94 6.71 24.12
CA VAL A 274 14.44 5.68 25.05
C VAL A 274 15.56 5.08 25.92
N PHE A 275 16.72 4.78 25.35
CA PHE A 275 17.85 4.17 26.07
C PHE A 275 18.77 5.16 26.78
N ARG A 276 18.47 6.46 26.73
CA ARG A 276 19.26 7.51 27.40
C ARG A 276 18.56 8.09 28.64
N SER A 277 17.31 7.72 28.90
CA SER A 277 16.62 8.19 30.09
C SER A 277 16.99 7.31 31.29
N PRO A 278 17.70 7.82 32.32
CA PRO A 278 18.08 7.03 33.50
C PRO A 278 16.85 6.48 34.24
N LYS A 279 15.69 7.15 34.10
CA LYS A 279 14.41 6.69 34.62
C LYS A 279 13.88 5.42 33.92
N ALA A 280 13.97 5.33 32.58
CA ALA A 280 13.53 4.11 31.88
C ALA A 280 14.46 2.93 32.14
N ILE A 281 15.77 3.18 32.27
CA ILE A 281 16.75 2.15 32.66
C ILE A 281 16.44 1.65 34.08
N GLY A 282 16.15 2.55 35.03
CA GLY A 282 15.76 2.18 36.39
C GLY A 282 14.48 1.32 36.43
N ILE A 283 13.46 1.67 35.65
CA ILE A 283 12.22 0.88 35.56
C ILE A 283 12.48 -0.51 34.95
N PHE A 284 13.32 -0.59 33.92
CA PHE A 284 13.66 -1.86 33.28
C PHE A 284 14.48 -2.78 34.20
N LEU A 285 15.43 -2.23 34.96
CA LEU A 285 16.19 -2.98 35.96
C LEU A 285 15.29 -3.44 37.12
N LEU A 286 14.35 -2.60 37.57
CA LEU A 286 13.35 -2.98 38.57
C LEU A 286 12.48 -4.15 38.08
N PHE A 287 12.04 -4.09 36.82
CA PHE A 287 11.26 -5.17 36.21
C PHE A 287 12.03 -6.51 36.18
N ILE A 288 13.32 -6.48 35.80
CA ILE A 288 14.20 -7.67 35.82
C ILE A 288 14.40 -8.16 37.26
N ALA A 289 14.60 -7.26 38.23
CA ALA A 289 14.76 -7.63 39.63
C ALA A 289 13.49 -8.29 40.21
N CYS A 290 12.31 -7.76 39.89
CA CYS A 290 11.03 -8.37 40.29
C CYS A 290 10.84 -9.75 39.65
N MET A 291 11.15 -9.90 38.36
CA MET A 291 11.12 -11.20 37.67
C MET A 291 12.11 -12.21 38.28
N GLY A 292 13.32 -11.77 38.63
CA GLY A 292 14.32 -12.59 39.30
C GLY A 292 13.88 -13.02 40.70
N TYR A 293 13.25 -12.12 41.48
CA TYR A 293 12.72 -12.43 42.80
C TYR A 293 11.58 -13.46 42.75
N ILE A 294 10.66 -13.32 41.79
CA ILE A 294 9.57 -14.28 41.59
C ILE A 294 10.13 -15.66 41.19
N ALA A 295 11.12 -15.70 40.30
CA ALA A 295 11.78 -16.95 39.91
C ALA A 295 12.53 -17.60 41.08
N TYR A 296 13.18 -16.80 41.93
CA TYR A 296 13.85 -17.26 43.15
C TYR A 296 12.86 -17.85 44.17
N GLU A 297 11.72 -17.17 44.40
CA GLU A 297 10.71 -17.66 45.35
C GLU A 297 10.06 -18.96 44.87
N LEU A 298 9.75 -19.05 43.56
CA LEU A 298 9.25 -20.28 42.95
C LEU A 298 10.27 -21.42 43.05
N SER A 299 11.55 -21.14 42.86
CA SER A 299 12.63 -22.14 43.02
C SER A 299 12.71 -22.66 44.46
N ASN A 300 12.61 -21.78 45.46
CA ASN A 300 12.68 -22.18 46.86
C ASN A 300 11.45 -22.97 47.31
N ARG A 301 10.26 -22.68 46.77
CA ARG A 301 9.04 -23.44 47.05
C ARG A 301 8.99 -24.82 46.40
N PHE A 302 9.72 -25.02 45.29
CA PHE A 302 9.81 -26.33 44.62
C PHE A 302 10.93 -27.24 45.14
N ILE A 303 11.88 -26.71 45.93
CA ILE A 303 13.01 -27.48 46.49
C ILE A 303 12.80 -27.81 47.99
N GLY A 304 11.78 -27.23 48.64
CA GLY A 304 11.52 -27.37 50.07
C GLY A 304 10.26 -28.16 50.44
N THR A 305 9.99 -29.30 49.81
CA THR A 305 8.96 -30.25 50.27
C THR A 305 9.55 -31.64 50.44
N ASP A 306 10.27 -31.82 51.53
CA ASP A 306 10.32 -33.08 52.27
C ASP A 306 10.03 -32.71 53.72
N GLU A 307 8.75 -32.73 54.12
CA GLU A 307 8.37 -32.71 55.54
C GLU A 307 7.75 -34.04 55.94
N GLU A 308 8.25 -34.49 57.08
CA GLU A 308 8.17 -35.82 57.66
C GLU A 308 6.76 -36.23 58.08
N VAL A 309 6.47 -37.52 57.92
CA VAL A 309 5.29 -38.18 58.48
C VAL A 309 5.53 -38.41 59.98
N ALA A 310 4.83 -37.68 60.84
CA ALA A 310 4.71 -37.99 62.26
C ALA A 310 3.32 -38.57 62.57
N GLN A 311 3.30 -39.82 63.03
CA GLN A 311 2.15 -40.48 63.65
C GLN A 311 1.85 -39.85 65.01
N THR A 312 0.57 -39.72 65.38
CA THR A 312 0.17 -39.82 66.79
C THR A 312 -1.30 -40.24 66.95
N GLU A 313 -1.51 -41.03 67.99
CA GLU A 313 -2.70 -41.81 68.36
C GLU A 313 -3.87 -40.97 68.90
N ALA A 314 -5.06 -41.56 68.88
CA ALA A 314 -6.27 -41.06 69.51
C ALA A 314 -6.28 -41.28 71.04
N PRO A 315 -7.06 -40.48 71.78
CA PRO A 315 -8.06 -41.07 72.68
C PRO A 315 -9.45 -40.40 72.66
N GLN A 316 -10.44 -41.16 73.12
CA GLN A 316 -11.89 -40.90 73.12
C GLN A 316 -12.41 -40.07 74.32
N HIS A 317 -13.68 -39.63 74.16
CA HIS A 317 -14.74 -39.36 75.17
C HIS A 317 -14.55 -38.11 76.06
N SER A 318 -15.57 -37.32 76.43
CA SER A 318 -17.04 -37.38 76.37
C SER A 318 -17.57 -36.01 76.82
N ASP A 319 -18.68 -35.50 76.27
CA ASP A 319 -19.73 -34.96 77.14
C ASP A 319 -21.11 -34.86 76.47
N ALA A 320 -22.12 -35.17 77.28
CA ALA A 320 -23.55 -34.96 77.06
C ALA A 320 -23.84 -33.43 77.13
N GLY A 321 -24.87 -32.83 76.54
CA GLY A 321 -26.29 -33.18 76.48
C GLY A 321 -27.08 -31.89 76.77
N TYR A 322 -28.34 -31.86 76.31
CA TYR A 322 -29.42 -30.87 76.55
C TYR A 322 -29.62 -29.68 75.59
N GLN A 323 -30.53 -29.95 74.65
CA GLN A 323 -31.83 -29.27 74.40
C GLN A 323 -31.94 -27.74 74.56
N ASN A 324 -32.42 -27.09 73.49
CA ASN A 324 -33.79 -26.55 73.53
C ASN A 324 -34.41 -26.40 72.13
N THR A 325 -35.72 -26.62 72.16
CA THR A 325 -36.68 -26.88 71.09
C THR A 325 -37.55 -25.64 70.85
N THR A 326 -37.93 -25.36 69.60
CA THR A 326 -39.28 -24.99 69.08
C THR A 326 -39.09 -24.42 67.66
N SER A 327 -39.51 -25.07 66.56
CA SER A 327 -40.90 -25.22 66.03
C SER A 327 -41.50 -23.85 65.68
N GLU A 328 -42.05 -23.52 64.51
CA GLU A 328 -42.78 -24.21 63.43
C GLU A 328 -42.50 -23.41 62.11
N THR A 329 -42.71 -23.83 60.86
CA THR A 329 -43.75 -24.64 60.24
C THR A 329 -43.26 -24.97 58.81
N ALA A 330 -43.24 -26.25 58.43
CA ALA A 330 -43.35 -26.67 57.02
C ALA A 330 -44.86 -26.69 56.68
N PRO A 331 -45.33 -26.62 55.42
CA PRO A 331 -45.19 -27.78 54.49
C PRO A 331 -45.20 -27.30 52.98
N ILE A 332 -44.99 -28.05 51.90
CA ILE A 332 -44.82 -29.47 51.62
C ILE A 332 -44.64 -29.64 50.08
N LEU A 333 -43.78 -30.59 49.71
CA LEU A 333 -43.83 -31.58 48.60
C LEU A 333 -43.96 -31.10 47.15
N GLN A 334 -43.39 -31.78 46.16
CA GLN A 334 -42.96 -33.18 46.04
C GLN A 334 -41.92 -33.21 44.90
N GLY A 335 -40.72 -33.79 45.07
CA GLY A 335 -40.48 -35.25 45.04
C GLY A 335 -40.17 -35.64 43.59
N SER A 336 -39.23 -36.50 43.23
CA SER A 336 -38.37 -37.49 43.88
C SER A 336 -37.48 -37.99 42.72
N ASP A 337 -36.15 -37.95 42.77
CA ASP A 337 -35.22 -38.90 43.42
C ASP A 337 -34.79 -40.07 42.51
N GLY A 338 -33.50 -40.46 42.59
CA GLY A 338 -32.89 -41.66 41.97
C GLY A 338 -32.05 -41.38 40.70
N VAL A 339 -30.71 -41.21 40.68
CA VAL A 339 -29.55 -41.98 41.20
C VAL A 339 -29.06 -43.12 40.26
N HIS A 340 -27.83 -42.91 39.74
CA HIS A 340 -26.73 -43.82 39.34
C HIS A 340 -26.68 -44.68 38.05
N TYR A 341 -25.51 -44.52 37.41
CA TYR A 341 -24.50 -45.52 36.97
C TYR A 341 -24.24 -45.62 35.46
N GLY A 342 -22.95 -45.76 35.15
CA GLY A 342 -22.36 -45.58 33.82
C GLY A 342 -22.55 -46.76 32.87
N GLY A 343 -22.13 -46.54 31.62
CA GLY A 343 -22.05 -47.61 30.63
C GLY A 343 -22.15 -47.08 29.21
N PHE A 344 -21.03 -47.16 28.49
CA PHE A 344 -20.91 -46.98 27.05
C PHE A 344 -21.91 -47.88 26.30
N ASP A 345 -22.56 -47.37 25.25
CA ASP A 345 -22.29 -47.79 23.87
C ASP A 345 -23.17 -47.07 22.83
N ASN A 346 -22.49 -46.75 21.73
CA ASN A 346 -22.96 -46.56 20.35
C ASN A 346 -24.47 -46.53 20.04
N GLN A 347 -24.93 -45.38 19.52
CA GLN A 347 -25.79 -45.39 18.33
C GLN A 347 -25.50 -44.22 17.40
N THR A 348 -25.02 -44.60 16.24
CA THR A 348 -24.64 -43.82 15.06
C THR A 348 -25.83 -43.19 14.33
N ASP A 349 -25.54 -42.03 13.76
CA ASP A 349 -26.03 -41.49 12.48
C ASP A 349 -27.51 -41.18 12.26
N PHE A 350 -27.81 -39.87 12.29
CA PHE A 350 -28.61 -39.25 11.24
C PHE A 350 -27.84 -38.05 10.64
N TYR A 351 -26.89 -38.37 9.75
CA TYR A 351 -26.32 -37.40 8.81
C TYR A 351 -27.41 -36.96 7.83
N GLY A 352 -28.12 -35.88 8.17
CA GLY A 352 -28.89 -35.14 7.19
C GLY A 352 -27.93 -34.44 6.23
N ASN A 353 -27.74 -35.01 5.03
CA ASN A 353 -26.94 -34.37 3.98
C ASN A 353 -27.49 -32.95 3.73
N PRO A 354 -26.66 -31.90 3.88
CA PRO A 354 -27.12 -30.55 3.58
C PRO A 354 -27.34 -30.44 2.07
N THR A 355 -28.54 -30.06 1.67
CA THR A 355 -28.94 -29.97 0.26
C THR A 355 -28.17 -28.84 -0.42
N ASN A 356 -27.56 -29.11 -1.58
CA ASN A 356 -26.90 -28.10 -2.42
C ASN A 356 -27.95 -27.09 -2.87
N SER A 357 -27.98 -25.95 -2.19
CA SER A 357 -29.02 -24.94 -2.33
C SER A 357 -28.59 -23.85 -3.33
N PRO A 358 -29.52 -23.15 -3.97
CA PRO A 358 -29.22 -21.93 -4.72
C PRO A 358 -28.47 -20.89 -3.86
N ILE A 359 -27.58 -20.11 -4.49
CA ILE A 359 -26.66 -19.22 -3.76
C ILE A 359 -27.39 -18.06 -3.06
N ASP A 360 -28.50 -17.59 -3.64
CA ASP A 360 -29.44 -16.59 -3.11
C ASP A 360 -30.12 -17.01 -1.81
N GLN A 361 -30.32 -18.31 -1.61
CA GLN A 361 -30.90 -18.82 -0.37
C GLN A 361 -29.87 -18.89 0.77
N VAL A 362 -28.61 -19.15 0.42
CA VAL A 362 -27.50 -19.25 1.38
C VAL A 362 -26.93 -17.85 1.71
N LEU A 363 -26.79 -16.99 0.70
CA LEU A 363 -26.42 -15.59 0.82
C LEU A 363 -27.64 -14.72 0.48
N PRO A 364 -28.39 -14.21 1.46
CA PRO A 364 -29.59 -13.38 1.25
C PRO A 364 -29.18 -11.96 0.78
N PHE A 365 -28.56 -11.89 -0.39
CA PHE A 365 -28.11 -10.68 -1.03
C PHE A 365 -29.02 -10.44 -2.24
N ASP A 366 -29.73 -9.33 -2.26
CA ASP A 366 -30.70 -9.05 -3.32
C ASP A 366 -30.03 -9.04 -4.69
N GLY A 367 -30.65 -9.72 -5.66
CA GLY A 367 -30.15 -9.79 -7.03
C GLY A 367 -28.86 -10.60 -7.22
N ILE A 368 -28.46 -11.45 -6.27
CA ILE A 368 -27.25 -12.27 -6.41
C ILE A 368 -27.36 -13.29 -7.55
N GLN A 369 -26.38 -13.24 -8.46
CA GLN A 369 -26.26 -14.17 -9.57
C GLN A 369 -25.20 -15.24 -9.29
N LYS A 370 -24.02 -14.82 -8.80
CA LYS A 370 -22.87 -15.71 -8.56
C LYS A 370 -22.02 -15.22 -7.39
N ALA A 371 -21.33 -16.16 -6.73
CA ALA A 371 -20.35 -15.87 -5.70
C ALA A 371 -19.06 -16.66 -5.95
N TYR A 372 -17.91 -16.04 -5.72
CA TYR A 372 -16.59 -16.61 -5.94
C TYR A 372 -15.68 -16.42 -4.73
N VAL A 373 -14.82 -17.39 -4.46
CA VAL A 373 -13.74 -17.25 -3.49
C VAL A 373 -12.66 -16.38 -4.10
N THR A 374 -12.29 -15.27 -3.43
CA THR A 374 -11.21 -14.39 -3.88
C THR A 374 -9.96 -14.47 -3.01
N GLY A 375 -10.09 -14.95 -1.76
CA GLY A 375 -8.94 -15.25 -0.94
C GLY A 375 -9.29 -15.98 0.36
N VAL A 376 -8.42 -16.90 0.75
CA VAL A 376 -8.42 -17.57 2.06
C VAL A 376 -7.08 -17.28 2.71
N ASN A 377 -7.08 -16.62 3.87
CA ASN A 377 -5.88 -16.23 4.60
C ASN A 377 -5.84 -16.93 5.96
N PHE A 378 -4.67 -17.48 6.30
CA PHE A 378 -4.41 -18.07 7.61
C PHE A 378 -3.57 -17.09 8.43
N ALA A 379 -4.13 -16.56 9.52
CA ALA A 379 -3.46 -15.63 10.42
C ALA A 379 -3.16 -16.33 11.76
N LEU A 380 -1.89 -16.38 12.16
CA LEU A 380 -1.47 -16.82 13.50
C LEU A 380 -1.36 -15.60 14.41
N LYS A 381 -2.19 -15.55 15.47
CA LYS A 381 -2.15 -14.48 16.46
C LYS A 381 -2.16 -15.09 17.86
N ASN A 382 -1.10 -14.83 18.62
CA ASN A 382 -0.94 -15.30 20.01
C ASN A 382 -1.09 -16.83 20.20
N GLY A 383 -0.67 -17.64 19.21
CA GLY A 383 -0.79 -19.10 19.26
C GLY A 383 -2.14 -19.65 18.80
N GLU A 384 -3.13 -18.79 18.53
CA GLU A 384 -4.39 -19.18 17.91
C GLU A 384 -4.33 -18.97 16.39
N SER A 385 -4.81 -19.95 15.63
CA SER A 385 -4.97 -19.86 14.18
C SER A 385 -6.35 -19.28 13.86
N ARG A 386 -6.38 -18.22 13.05
CA ARG A 386 -7.60 -17.56 12.56
C ARG A 386 -7.63 -17.65 11.04
N ILE A 387 -8.78 -18.01 10.49
CA ILE A 387 -9.00 -18.09 9.04
C ILE A 387 -9.84 -16.89 8.63
N ASP A 388 -9.27 -16.02 7.79
CA ASP A 388 -9.97 -14.87 7.21
C ASP A 388 -10.28 -15.15 5.74
N VAL A 389 -11.56 -15.06 5.36
CA VAL A 389 -12.01 -15.31 3.98
C VAL A 389 -12.62 -14.08 3.33
N SER A 390 -12.36 -13.96 2.03
CA SER A 390 -12.87 -12.93 1.15
C SER A 390 -13.60 -13.57 -0.03
N LEU A 391 -14.80 -13.08 -0.30
CA LEU A 391 -15.66 -13.53 -1.39
C LEU A 391 -15.98 -12.35 -2.31
N GLU A 392 -16.15 -12.61 -3.59
CA GLU A 392 -16.77 -11.67 -4.53
C GLU A 392 -18.15 -12.16 -4.91
N VAL A 393 -19.13 -11.28 -4.81
CA VAL A 393 -20.52 -11.52 -5.18
C VAL A 393 -20.86 -10.64 -6.38
N LYS A 394 -21.37 -11.26 -7.45
CA LYS A 394 -21.94 -10.57 -8.60
C LYS A 394 -23.46 -10.53 -8.42
N ALA A 395 -23.99 -9.33 -8.26
CA ALA A 395 -25.42 -9.05 -8.23
C ALA A 395 -25.85 -8.25 -9.48
N GLU A 396 -27.15 -8.05 -9.65
CA GLU A 396 -27.72 -7.30 -10.79
C GLU A 396 -27.25 -5.83 -10.85
N ASP A 397 -27.03 -5.21 -9.70
CA ASP A 397 -26.67 -3.81 -9.54
C ASP A 397 -25.16 -3.57 -9.44
N GLY A 398 -24.34 -4.61 -9.27
CA GLY A 398 -22.90 -4.46 -9.18
C GLY A 398 -22.13 -5.68 -8.65
N VAL A 399 -20.84 -5.45 -8.41
CA VAL A 399 -19.92 -6.46 -7.87
C VAL A 399 -19.48 -6.04 -6.48
N TYR A 400 -19.70 -6.92 -5.50
CA TYR A 400 -19.45 -6.67 -4.08
C TYR A 400 -18.38 -7.60 -3.53
N SER A 401 -17.58 -7.10 -2.59
CA SER A 401 -16.59 -7.90 -1.86
C SER A 401 -17.08 -8.13 -0.43
N LEU A 402 -17.29 -9.39 -0.06
CA LEU A 402 -17.77 -9.81 1.26
C LEU A 402 -16.62 -10.42 2.07
N ASN A 403 -16.61 -10.18 3.38
CA ASN A 403 -15.62 -10.74 4.31
C ASN A 403 -16.30 -11.57 5.40
N GLU A 404 -15.50 -12.30 6.20
CA GLU A 404 -15.95 -13.09 7.35
C GLU A 404 -16.95 -12.35 8.25
N ARG A 405 -16.68 -11.08 8.59
CA ARG A 405 -17.55 -10.32 9.51
C ARG A 405 -18.93 -10.09 8.92
N TYR A 406 -19.00 -9.81 7.62
CA TYR A 406 -20.26 -9.64 6.91
C TYR A 406 -21.05 -10.95 6.83
N LEU A 407 -20.40 -12.06 6.50
CA LEU A 407 -21.04 -13.39 6.50
C LEU A 407 -21.61 -13.74 7.88
N LYS A 408 -20.83 -13.50 8.94
CA LYS A 408 -21.27 -13.71 10.32
C LYS A 408 -22.46 -12.84 10.71
N SER A 409 -22.54 -11.60 10.19
CA SER A 409 -23.69 -10.72 10.44
C SER A 409 -24.99 -11.20 9.76
N LEU A 410 -24.88 -12.04 8.73
CA LEU A 410 -26.00 -12.65 8.01
C LEU A 410 -26.32 -14.08 8.46
N ASP A 411 -25.70 -14.54 9.57
CA ASP A 411 -25.80 -15.91 10.08
C ASP A 411 -25.34 -16.97 9.05
N VAL A 412 -24.35 -16.60 8.23
CA VAL A 412 -23.72 -17.47 7.24
C VAL A 412 -22.38 -17.93 7.79
N ASN A 413 -22.26 -19.24 8.03
CA ASN A 413 -21.03 -19.89 8.41
C ASN A 413 -20.30 -20.41 7.17
N PHE A 414 -18.99 -20.58 7.27
CA PHE A 414 -18.18 -21.15 6.20
C PHE A 414 -17.24 -22.23 6.70
N GLU A 415 -16.96 -23.17 5.82
CA GLU A 415 -15.98 -24.24 5.99
C GLU A 415 -15.02 -24.18 4.78
N VAL A 416 -13.73 -24.01 5.06
CA VAL A 416 -12.68 -24.01 4.03
C VAL A 416 -12.33 -25.46 3.71
N ILE A 417 -12.62 -25.90 2.49
CA ILE A 417 -12.25 -27.24 2.01
C ILE A 417 -10.88 -27.15 1.29
N ASP A 418 -10.69 -26.11 0.49
CA ASP A 418 -9.43 -25.80 -0.21
C ASP A 418 -9.30 -24.28 -0.41
N MET A 419 -8.13 -23.78 -0.80
CA MET A 419 -7.88 -22.36 -1.09
C MET A 419 -8.82 -21.79 -2.17
N CYS A 420 -9.34 -22.64 -3.05
CA CYS A 420 -10.31 -22.27 -4.09
C CYS A 420 -11.66 -22.98 -3.97
N LEU A 421 -11.96 -23.61 -2.82
CA LEU A 421 -13.23 -24.28 -2.58
C LEU A 421 -13.72 -24.03 -1.16
N LEU A 422 -14.86 -23.37 -1.06
CA LEU A 422 -15.46 -22.99 0.21
C LEU A 422 -16.91 -23.44 0.26
N LYS A 423 -17.30 -23.99 1.40
CA LYS A 423 -18.69 -24.37 1.68
C LYS A 423 -19.33 -23.32 2.57
N LEU A 424 -20.37 -22.67 2.07
CA LEU A 424 -21.22 -21.76 2.83
C LEU A 424 -22.40 -22.53 3.41
N THR A 425 -22.76 -22.23 4.65
CA THR A 425 -23.89 -22.85 5.35
C THR A 425 -24.72 -21.81 6.09
N ARG A 426 -26.05 -21.91 5.97
CA ARG A 426 -27.01 -21.06 6.69
C ARG A 426 -28.19 -21.92 7.13
N GLY A 427 -28.34 -22.14 8.43
CA GLY A 427 -29.30 -23.12 8.96
C GLY A 427 -29.05 -24.52 8.38
N ARG A 428 -30.02 -25.07 7.64
CA ARG A 428 -29.93 -26.38 6.96
C ARG A 428 -29.46 -26.30 5.50
N LEU A 429 -29.27 -25.09 4.97
CA LEU A 429 -28.88 -24.86 3.58
C LEU A 429 -27.36 -24.86 3.44
N SER A 430 -26.84 -25.43 2.36
CA SER A 430 -25.41 -25.33 2.04
C SER A 430 -25.15 -25.07 0.57
N LYS A 431 -24.04 -24.39 0.27
CA LYS A 431 -23.57 -24.16 -1.10
C LYS A 431 -22.06 -24.19 -1.16
N LEU A 432 -21.53 -24.95 -2.13
CA LEU A 432 -20.12 -24.89 -2.51
C LEU A 432 -19.89 -23.75 -3.51
N ILE A 433 -18.87 -22.94 -3.27
CA ILE A 433 -18.41 -21.87 -4.14
C ILE A 433 -16.92 -22.05 -4.44
N THR A 434 -16.53 -21.70 -5.66
CA THR A 434 -15.15 -21.86 -6.15
C THR A 434 -14.50 -20.52 -6.43
N CYS A 435 -13.20 -20.52 -6.71
CA CYS A 435 -12.56 -19.41 -7.39
C CYS A 435 -13.21 -19.13 -8.76
N LYS A 436 -12.99 -17.93 -9.29
CA LYS A 436 -13.41 -17.59 -10.65
C LYS A 436 -12.73 -18.54 -11.65
N PRO A 437 -13.47 -19.08 -12.64
CA PRO A 437 -12.85 -19.80 -13.73
C PRO A 437 -11.90 -18.86 -14.49
N HIS A 438 -10.74 -19.37 -14.88
CA HIS A 438 -9.86 -18.64 -15.80
C HIS A 438 -10.61 -18.44 -17.11
N GLU A 439 -10.81 -17.19 -17.53
CA GLU A 439 -11.21 -16.89 -18.90
C GLU A 439 -10.11 -17.45 -19.81
N ALA A 440 -10.47 -18.40 -20.67
CA ALA A 440 -9.59 -18.83 -21.74
C ALA A 440 -9.24 -17.58 -22.56
N MET A 441 -7.95 -17.29 -22.66
CA MET A 441 -7.42 -16.24 -23.54
C MET A 441 -8.06 -16.44 -24.91
N VAL A 442 -8.91 -15.50 -25.32
CA VAL A 442 -9.32 -15.40 -26.71
C VAL A 442 -8.04 -15.05 -27.46
N ILE A 443 -7.48 -16.03 -28.17
CA ILE A 443 -6.36 -15.80 -29.08
C ILE A 443 -6.92 -14.90 -30.18
N GLU A 444 -6.63 -13.61 -30.10
CA GLU A 444 -6.87 -12.71 -31.23
C GLU A 444 -6.03 -13.21 -32.41
N PRO A 445 -6.61 -13.31 -33.62
CA PRO A 445 -5.88 -13.80 -34.78
C PRO A 445 -4.66 -12.91 -35.05
N GLU A 446 -3.52 -13.57 -35.22
CA GLU A 446 -2.22 -12.95 -35.47
C GLU A 446 -2.31 -12.02 -36.69
N VAL A 447 -1.99 -10.74 -36.49
CA VAL A 447 -1.98 -9.73 -37.56
C VAL A 447 -0.99 -10.19 -38.64
N SER A 448 -1.48 -10.49 -39.84
CA SER A 448 -0.64 -10.88 -40.97
C SER A 448 0.37 -9.78 -41.27
N GLN A 449 1.66 -10.06 -41.09
CA GLN A 449 2.73 -9.15 -41.46
C GLN A 449 2.72 -8.96 -42.98
N ALA A 450 2.49 -7.73 -43.44
CA ALA A 450 2.63 -7.38 -44.84
C ALA A 450 4.13 -7.47 -45.24
N ASN A 451 4.43 -8.35 -46.18
CA ASN A 451 5.74 -8.42 -46.82
C ASN A 451 5.92 -7.19 -47.72
N VAL A 452 6.58 -6.15 -47.22
CA VAL A 452 6.99 -5.00 -48.03
C VAL A 452 8.37 -5.30 -48.61
N GLN A 453 8.42 -5.67 -49.90
CA GLN A 453 9.66 -5.64 -50.67
C GLN A 453 9.94 -4.18 -51.04
N LEU A 454 11.08 -3.67 -50.59
CA LEU A 454 11.61 -2.37 -50.98
C LEU A 454 12.08 -2.45 -52.45
N PHE A 455 11.53 -1.56 -53.29
CA PHE A 455 12.16 -1.13 -54.53
C PHE A 455 12.85 0.20 -54.31
#